data_AF-A0A520IF94-F1
#
_entry.id   AF-A0A520IF94-F1
#
_cell.length_a   1.000
_cell.length_b   1.000
_cell.length_c   1.000
_cell.angle_alpha   90.00
_cell.angle_beta   90.00
_cell.angle_gamma   90.00
#
_symmetry.space_group_name_H-M   'P 1'
#
loop_
_entity.id
_entity.type
_entity.pdbx_description
1 polymer ?
#
loop_
_entity_poly.entity_id
_entity_poly.type
_entity_poly.pdbx_seq_one_letter_code
_entity_poly.pdbx_strand_id
1 'polypeptide(L)'
;MPHYGDYQNEIYFAGLSGVIPQVPVDFAGLEARASAAMPPSVLGYLQGGCGDEFTQRQNADAFRHWGMTPRMMVDCARRDLSISLLGMTLPSPIFMSPVGINGMCTQDGHGDLAAARAAAMTGVPLVQSTLSNDPLEAVAGALGDTPGLFQLYTPKDKPLAESLVRRAEAAGYKAIVVTLDTWVTGWRPRDLNVANFPQLRGHVLENYFSDPVFQAML
;
A
#
# COMPACT_ATOMS: atom_id res chain seq x y z
N MET A 1 15.32 -14.81 16.73
CA MET A 1 14.92 -14.15 15.47
C MET A 1 13.55 -14.68 15.17
N PRO A 2 12.49 -13.84 15.13
CA PRO A 2 11.14 -14.33 14.93
C PRO A 2 11.07 -15.09 13.61
N HIS A 3 10.50 -16.30 13.61
CA HIS A 3 10.19 -16.97 12.35
C HIS A 3 8.84 -16.47 11.90
N TYR A 4 8.76 -15.84 10.73
CA TYR A 4 7.48 -15.33 10.20
C TYR A 4 6.37 -16.41 10.11
N GLY A 5 6.77 -17.68 9.98
CA GLY A 5 5.83 -18.81 10.01
C GLY A 5 5.22 -19.10 11.38
N ASP A 6 5.71 -18.51 12.48
CA ASP A 6 5.19 -18.73 13.83
C ASP A 6 3.78 -18.13 14.01
N TYR A 7 3.38 -17.18 13.16
CA TYR A 7 2.04 -16.59 13.16
C TYR A 7 0.92 -17.65 13.01
N GLN A 8 1.18 -18.76 12.30
CA GLN A 8 0.21 -19.85 12.19
C GLN A 8 -0.04 -20.54 13.55
N ASN A 9 0.97 -20.58 14.42
CA ASN A 9 0.86 -21.20 15.73
C ASN A 9 -0.06 -20.37 16.64
N GLU A 10 0.02 -19.04 16.56
CA GLU A 10 -0.90 -18.15 17.27
C GLU A 10 -2.36 -18.45 16.92
N ILE A 11 -2.64 -18.66 15.63
CA ILE A 11 -3.97 -19.02 15.13
C ILE A 11 -4.42 -20.39 15.67
N TYR A 12 -3.58 -21.42 15.55
CA TYR A 12 -3.93 -22.76 16.03
C TYR A 12 -4.12 -22.81 17.55
N PHE A 13 -3.27 -22.13 18.31
CA PHE A 13 -3.36 -22.10 19.77
C PHE A 13 -4.57 -21.31 20.26
N ALA A 14 -4.93 -20.21 19.61
CA ALA A 14 -6.18 -19.51 19.89
C ALA A 14 -7.39 -20.43 19.68
N GLY A 15 -7.34 -21.28 18.65
CA GLY A 15 -8.36 -22.29 18.36
C GLY A 15 -8.60 -23.30 19.48
N LEU A 16 -7.59 -23.62 20.30
CA LEU A 16 -7.75 -24.52 21.46
C LEU A 16 -8.68 -23.94 22.53
N SER A 17 -8.83 -22.61 22.56
CA SER A 17 -9.76 -21.88 23.43
C SER A 17 -11.07 -21.52 22.71
N GLY A 18 -11.33 -22.11 21.54
CA GLY A 18 -12.54 -21.84 20.73
C GLY A 18 -12.53 -20.51 19.97
N VAL A 19 -11.37 -19.84 19.87
CA VAL A 19 -11.24 -18.59 19.12
C VAL A 19 -10.91 -18.90 17.67
N ILE A 20 -11.81 -18.55 16.75
CA ILE A 20 -11.59 -18.67 15.30
C ILE A 20 -11.16 -17.33 14.69
N PRO A 21 -10.32 -17.32 13.62
CA PRO A 21 -9.91 -16.09 12.96
C PRO A 21 -11.10 -15.28 12.44
N GLN A 22 -11.12 -13.99 12.76
CA GLN A 22 -12.14 -13.06 12.27
C GLN A 22 -11.87 -12.55 10.84
N VAL A 23 -10.70 -12.82 10.28
CA VAL A 23 -10.27 -12.40 8.93
C VAL A 23 -9.77 -13.65 8.18
N PRO A 24 -10.08 -13.82 6.88
CA PRO A 24 -9.58 -14.95 6.10
C PRO A 24 -8.06 -14.91 5.99
N VAL A 25 -7.45 -16.09 5.88
CA VAL A 25 -6.00 -16.26 5.78
C VAL A 25 -5.53 -16.56 4.34
N ASP A 26 -6.45 -16.48 3.38
CA ASP A 26 -6.21 -16.66 1.95
C ASP A 26 -6.67 -15.44 1.15
N PHE A 27 -6.04 -15.21 0.00
CA PHE A 27 -6.31 -14.04 -0.83
C PHE A 27 -7.76 -14.00 -1.36
N ALA A 28 -8.31 -15.15 -1.80
CA ALA A 28 -9.65 -15.20 -2.38
C ALA A 28 -10.73 -14.85 -1.33
N GLY A 29 -10.57 -15.34 -0.10
CA GLY A 29 -11.42 -14.97 1.03
C GLY A 29 -11.30 -13.49 1.40
N LEU A 30 -10.08 -12.95 1.43
CA LEU A 30 -9.85 -11.51 1.68
C LEU A 30 -10.52 -10.64 0.60
N GLU A 31 -10.33 -10.97 -0.68
CA GLU A 31 -10.93 -10.27 -1.80
C GLU A 31 -12.46 -10.31 -1.73
N ALA A 32 -13.04 -11.49 -1.51
CA ALA A 32 -14.50 -11.66 -1.43
C ALA A 32 -15.10 -10.83 -0.29
N ARG A 33 -14.47 -10.83 0.89
CA ARG A 33 -14.95 -10.04 2.03
C ARG A 33 -14.77 -8.54 1.83
N ALA A 34 -13.64 -8.10 1.29
CA ALA A 34 -13.43 -6.69 0.95
C ALA A 34 -14.46 -6.21 -0.07
N SER A 35 -14.73 -7.02 -1.10
CA SER A 35 -15.71 -6.73 -2.15
C SER A 35 -17.13 -6.60 -1.60
N ALA A 36 -17.50 -7.46 -0.64
CA ALA A 36 -18.80 -7.40 0.02
C ALA A 36 -18.96 -6.19 0.97
N ALA A 37 -17.86 -5.67 1.51
CA ALA A 37 -17.87 -4.57 2.48
C ALA A 37 -17.70 -3.18 1.85
N MET A 38 -17.13 -3.07 0.65
CA MET A 38 -16.84 -1.78 0.03
C MET A 38 -18.03 -1.19 -0.75
N PRO A 39 -18.20 0.14 -0.73
CA PRO A 39 -19.11 0.82 -1.65
C PRO A 39 -18.75 0.53 -3.12
N PRO A 40 -19.72 0.38 -4.03
CA PRO A 40 -19.45 0.05 -5.44
C PRO A 40 -18.49 1.00 -6.16
N SER A 41 -18.51 2.29 -5.82
CA SER A 41 -17.61 3.30 -6.40
C SER A 41 -16.16 3.13 -5.96
N VAL A 42 -15.92 2.79 -4.68
CA VAL A 42 -14.57 2.51 -4.16
C VAL A 42 -14.07 1.18 -4.73
N LEU A 43 -14.93 0.17 -4.72
CA LEU A 43 -14.60 -1.16 -5.24
C LEU A 43 -14.22 -1.12 -6.72
N GLY A 44 -15.02 -0.41 -7.53
CA GLY A 44 -14.78 -0.26 -8.96
C GLY A 44 -13.44 0.40 -9.27
N TYR A 45 -13.06 1.42 -8.49
CA TYR A 45 -11.78 2.12 -8.65
C TYR A 45 -10.59 1.29 -8.15
N LEU A 46 -10.76 0.55 -7.06
CA LEU A 46 -9.70 -0.26 -6.45
C LEU A 46 -9.36 -1.50 -7.29
N GLN A 47 -10.38 -2.22 -7.76
CA GLN A 47 -10.20 -3.48 -8.51
C GLN A 47 -10.17 -3.28 -10.03
N GLY A 48 -10.60 -2.12 -10.53
CA GLY A 48 -10.71 -1.83 -11.95
C GLY A 48 -9.36 -1.65 -12.64
N GLY A 49 -9.16 -2.39 -13.73
CA GLY A 49 -7.97 -2.26 -14.57
C GLY A 49 -8.22 -1.46 -15.85
N CYS A 50 -7.17 -1.30 -16.65
CA CYS A 50 -7.27 -0.71 -17.98
C CYS A 50 -7.88 -1.69 -19.00
N GLY A 51 -8.68 -1.17 -19.93
CA GLY A 51 -9.27 -1.95 -21.01
C GLY A 51 -10.16 -3.08 -20.51
N ASP A 52 -9.97 -4.28 -21.04
CA ASP A 52 -10.65 -5.51 -20.61
C ASP A 52 -9.96 -6.19 -19.41
N GLU A 53 -9.00 -5.50 -18.78
CA GLU A 53 -8.23 -5.95 -17.62
C GLU A 53 -7.36 -7.19 -17.90
N PHE A 54 -7.07 -7.47 -19.18
CA PHE A 54 -6.24 -8.61 -19.57
C PHE A 54 -4.87 -8.59 -18.90
N THR A 55 -4.14 -7.48 -18.97
CA THR A 55 -2.80 -7.36 -18.36
C THR A 55 -2.85 -7.57 -16.85
N GLN A 56 -3.87 -7.06 -16.16
CA GLN A 56 -4.03 -7.24 -14.71
C GLN A 56 -4.14 -8.73 -14.34
N ARG A 57 -4.95 -9.49 -15.07
CA ARG A 57 -5.07 -10.95 -14.87
C ARG A 57 -3.78 -11.68 -15.23
N GLN A 58 -3.16 -11.32 -16.36
CA GLN A 58 -1.90 -11.94 -16.79
C GLN A 58 -0.76 -11.74 -15.78
N ASN A 59 -0.69 -10.58 -15.10
CA ASN A 59 0.30 -10.35 -14.05
C ASN A 59 0.21 -11.38 -12.92
N ALA A 60 -1.01 -11.73 -12.48
CA ALA A 60 -1.22 -12.73 -11.44
C ALA A 60 -1.02 -14.16 -11.98
N ASP A 61 -1.53 -14.44 -13.18
CA ASP A 61 -1.41 -15.76 -13.81
C ASP A 61 0.04 -16.12 -14.15
N ALA A 62 0.90 -15.13 -14.42
CA ALA A 62 2.31 -15.33 -14.75
C ALA A 62 3.07 -16.18 -13.70
N PHE A 63 2.71 -16.05 -12.42
CA PHE A 63 3.33 -16.82 -11.34
C PHE A 63 3.05 -18.33 -11.42
N ARG A 64 1.96 -18.75 -12.10
CA ARG A 64 1.61 -20.17 -12.28
C ARG A 64 2.54 -20.92 -13.24
N HIS A 65 3.37 -20.18 -14.00
CA HIS A 65 4.33 -20.75 -14.93
C HIS A 65 5.68 -21.09 -14.30
N TRP A 66 5.85 -20.79 -13.01
CA TRP A 66 7.07 -21.06 -12.26
C TRP A 66 6.80 -22.02 -11.11
N GLY A 67 7.76 -22.91 -10.84
CA GLY A 67 7.71 -23.85 -9.74
C GLY A 67 9.01 -23.83 -8.93
N MET A 68 8.90 -23.92 -7.61
CA MET A 68 10.07 -24.07 -6.73
C MET A 68 10.39 -25.56 -6.57
N THR A 69 11.63 -25.98 -6.83
CA THR A 69 12.07 -27.36 -6.58
C THR A 69 12.32 -27.57 -5.08
N PRO A 70 11.59 -28.48 -4.41
CA PRO A 70 11.84 -28.78 -3.01
C PRO A 70 13.25 -29.36 -2.80
N ARG A 71 13.98 -28.86 -1.81
CA ARG A 71 15.34 -29.33 -1.48
C ARG A 71 15.29 -30.11 -0.16
N MET A 72 15.50 -31.41 -0.25
CA MET A 72 15.48 -32.32 0.90
C MET A 72 16.83 -32.35 1.62
N MET A 73 16.82 -32.73 2.90
CA MET A 73 18.02 -32.83 3.76
C MET A 73 18.80 -31.50 3.89
N VAL A 74 18.09 -30.38 3.85
CA VAL A 74 18.64 -29.04 4.13
C VAL A 74 18.13 -28.60 5.51
N ASP A 75 19.03 -28.18 6.38
CA ASP A 75 18.63 -27.58 7.66
C ASP A 75 18.06 -26.17 7.43
N CYS A 76 16.74 -26.07 7.54
CA CYS A 76 15.99 -24.82 7.47
C CYS A 76 15.43 -24.42 8.84
N ALA A 77 16.00 -24.90 9.95
CA ALA A 77 15.55 -24.53 11.30
C ALA A 77 15.64 -23.01 11.51
N ARG A 78 16.63 -22.35 10.91
CA ARG A 78 16.75 -20.89 10.87
C ARG A 78 16.56 -20.34 9.47
N ARG A 79 15.66 -19.36 9.33
CA ARG A 79 15.46 -18.58 8.09
C ARG A 79 15.83 -17.14 8.38
N ASP A 80 16.73 -16.59 7.58
CA ASP A 80 17.04 -15.17 7.57
C ASP A 80 16.43 -14.56 6.31
N LEU A 81 15.42 -13.73 6.50
CA LEU A 81 14.77 -12.97 5.41
C LEU A 81 15.20 -11.50 5.43
N SER A 82 16.14 -11.13 6.29
CA SER A 82 16.61 -9.75 6.35
C SER A 82 17.35 -9.37 5.07
N ILE A 83 17.18 -8.10 4.67
CA ILE A 83 17.86 -7.55 3.49
C ILE A 83 18.45 -6.18 3.83
N SER A 84 19.49 -5.79 3.08
CA SER A 84 19.99 -4.42 3.06
C SER A 84 19.47 -3.72 1.81
N LEU A 85 18.77 -2.60 1.99
CA LEU A 85 18.20 -1.81 0.89
C LEU A 85 18.43 -0.31 1.17
N LEU A 86 19.11 0.38 0.25
CA LEU A 86 19.40 1.83 0.36
C LEU A 86 20.06 2.23 1.70
N GLY A 87 20.93 1.37 2.25
CA GLY A 87 21.59 1.59 3.54
C GLY A 87 20.74 1.25 4.78
N MET A 88 19.49 0.82 4.58
CA MET A 88 18.61 0.33 5.65
C MET A 88 18.72 -1.18 5.78
N THR A 89 18.62 -1.70 7.00
CA THR A 89 18.40 -3.13 7.24
C THR A 89 16.92 -3.37 7.47
N LEU A 90 16.29 -4.14 6.57
CA LEU A 90 14.88 -4.50 6.65
C LEU A 90 14.74 -5.94 7.13
N PRO A 91 13.72 -6.26 7.94
CA PRO A 91 13.58 -7.60 8.51
C PRO A 91 13.03 -8.63 7.48
N SER A 92 12.38 -8.14 6.41
CA SER A 92 11.80 -8.96 5.33
C SER A 92 11.96 -8.30 3.95
N PRO A 93 11.94 -9.06 2.83
CA PRO A 93 12.12 -8.54 1.48
C PRO A 93 10.80 -8.10 0.83
N ILE A 94 9.89 -7.51 1.61
CA ILE A 94 8.57 -7.05 1.14
C ILE A 94 8.31 -5.64 1.64
N PHE A 95 7.45 -4.91 0.93
CA PHE A 95 6.98 -3.57 1.28
C PHE A 95 5.53 -3.41 0.79
N MET A 96 4.81 -2.45 1.35
CA MET A 96 3.48 -2.06 0.88
C MET A 96 3.61 -1.03 -0.25
N SER A 97 3.09 -1.39 -1.42
CA SER A 97 3.09 -0.53 -2.62
C SER A 97 2.23 0.73 -2.42
N PRO A 98 2.54 1.84 -3.12
CA PRO A 98 1.76 3.07 -3.01
C PRO A 98 0.36 2.88 -3.61
N VAL A 99 -0.67 3.06 -2.77
CA VAL A 99 -2.07 3.04 -3.16
C VAL A 99 -2.72 4.35 -2.74
N GLY A 100 -3.13 5.16 -3.71
CA GLY A 100 -3.59 6.52 -3.46
C GLY A 100 -5.01 6.67 -2.95
N ILE A 101 -5.71 5.57 -2.66
CA ILE A 101 -7.08 5.55 -2.16
C ILE A 101 -7.24 4.73 -0.87
N ASN A 102 -6.14 4.41 -0.18
CA ASN A 102 -6.18 3.62 1.06
C ASN A 102 -7.14 4.21 2.08
N GLY A 103 -7.13 5.53 2.27
CA GLY A 103 -8.11 6.24 3.11
C GLY A 103 -9.57 5.89 2.80
N MET A 104 -9.94 5.80 1.53
CA MET A 104 -11.30 5.44 1.11
C MET A 104 -11.63 3.95 1.27
N CYS A 105 -10.63 3.08 1.48
CA CYS A 105 -10.82 1.66 1.68
C CYS A 105 -11.20 1.29 3.12
N THR A 106 -11.10 2.22 4.08
CA THR A 106 -11.55 2.04 5.46
C THR A 106 -12.80 2.87 5.74
N GLN A 107 -13.64 2.39 6.67
CA GLN A 107 -14.91 3.05 7.01
C GLN A 107 -14.73 4.41 7.66
N ASP A 108 -13.60 4.61 8.35
CA ASP A 108 -13.25 5.87 9.03
C ASP A 108 -12.53 6.88 8.13
N GLY A 109 -12.18 6.52 6.90
CA GLY A 109 -11.46 7.41 5.98
C GLY A 109 -9.94 7.49 6.20
N HIS A 110 -9.39 6.75 7.17
CA HIS A 110 -8.00 6.86 7.65
C HIS A 110 -7.13 5.62 7.36
N GLY A 111 -7.40 4.95 6.24
CA GLY A 111 -6.64 3.80 5.78
C GLY A 111 -5.15 4.05 5.54
N ASP A 112 -4.74 5.30 5.26
CA ASP A 112 -3.32 5.66 5.16
C ASP A 112 -2.62 5.51 6.52
N LEU A 113 -3.24 6.03 7.59
CA LEU A 113 -2.76 5.85 8.96
C LEU A 113 -2.86 4.39 9.42
N ALA A 114 -3.90 3.66 9.00
CA ALA A 114 -4.03 2.23 9.31
C ALA A 114 -2.87 1.42 8.69
N ALA A 115 -2.51 1.71 7.44
CA ALA A 115 -1.36 1.10 6.77
C ALA A 115 -0.05 1.45 7.48
N ALA A 116 0.16 2.71 7.88
CA ALA A 116 1.35 3.11 8.62
C ALA A 116 1.48 2.41 9.97
N ARG A 117 0.38 2.27 10.73
CA ARG A 117 0.36 1.51 11.98
C ARG A 117 0.68 0.03 11.75
N ALA A 118 0.16 -0.57 10.67
CA ALA A 118 0.52 -1.93 10.30
C ALA A 118 2.01 -2.06 9.95
N ALA A 119 2.61 -1.06 9.28
CA ALA A 119 4.05 -0.99 9.03
C ALA A 119 4.84 -0.97 10.35
N ALA A 120 4.44 -0.12 11.29
CA ALA A 120 5.07 -0.01 12.60
C ALA A 120 5.03 -1.33 13.38
N MET A 121 3.91 -2.05 13.34
CA MET A 121 3.73 -3.33 14.04
C MET A 121 4.52 -4.48 13.41
N THR A 122 4.67 -4.48 12.09
CA THR A 122 5.23 -5.64 11.34
C THR A 122 6.67 -5.47 10.91
N GLY A 123 7.19 -4.23 10.90
CA GLY A 123 8.48 -3.91 10.31
C GLY A 123 8.49 -3.89 8.78
N VAL A 124 7.33 -4.07 8.13
CA VAL A 124 7.19 -4.02 6.66
C VAL A 124 7.07 -2.56 6.22
N PRO A 125 8.00 -2.04 5.40
CA PRO A 125 7.97 -0.65 4.94
C PRO A 125 6.69 -0.28 4.20
N LEU A 126 6.23 0.95 4.40
CA LEU A 126 5.15 1.57 3.62
C LEU A 126 5.72 2.54 2.59
N VAL A 127 5.29 2.42 1.34
CA VAL A 127 5.46 3.48 0.34
C VAL A 127 4.17 4.30 0.32
N GLN A 128 4.17 5.50 0.90
CA GLN A 128 2.98 6.37 0.89
C GLN A 128 2.82 7.03 -0.48
N SER A 129 1.59 7.09 -1.00
CA SER A 129 1.25 7.77 -2.24
C SER A 129 1.16 9.30 -2.06
N THR A 130 1.46 10.07 -3.11
CA THR A 130 1.17 11.52 -3.14
C THR A 130 -0.32 11.81 -2.97
N LEU A 131 -1.20 10.97 -3.53
CA LEU A 131 -2.63 11.01 -3.26
C LEU A 131 -2.91 10.27 -1.95
N SER A 132 -3.52 10.95 -0.97
CA SER A 132 -3.71 10.48 0.40
C SER A 132 -4.87 11.24 1.05
N ASN A 133 -5.63 10.57 1.93
CA ASN A 133 -6.62 11.17 2.80
C ASN A 133 -6.00 11.76 4.09
N ASP A 134 -4.82 11.28 4.48
CA ASP A 134 -4.06 11.80 5.61
C ASP A 134 -2.79 12.54 5.13
N PRO A 135 -2.36 13.63 5.80
CA PRO A 135 -1.12 14.33 5.43
C PRO A 135 0.10 13.42 5.59
N LEU A 136 1.09 13.54 4.69
CA LEU A 136 2.31 12.72 4.68
C LEU A 136 3.04 12.76 6.03
N GLU A 137 2.98 13.88 6.75
CA GLU A 137 3.61 14.05 8.06
C GLU A 137 2.91 13.21 9.14
N ALA A 138 1.58 13.14 9.10
CA ALA A 138 0.80 12.31 10.03
C ALA A 138 1.03 10.82 9.75
N VAL A 139 1.08 10.43 8.47
CA VAL A 139 1.43 9.07 8.06
C VAL A 139 2.86 8.73 8.52
N ALA A 140 3.83 9.61 8.31
CA ALA A 140 5.21 9.41 8.75
C ALA A 140 5.31 9.21 10.27
N GLY A 141 4.60 10.03 11.05
CA GLY A 141 4.55 9.90 12.51
C GLY A 141 3.95 8.58 13.00
N ALA A 142 3.11 7.92 12.19
CA ALA A 142 2.48 6.65 12.53
C ALA A 142 3.33 5.41 12.17
N LEU A 143 4.46 5.57 11.48
CA LEU A 143 5.34 4.47 11.05
C LEU A 143 6.22 3.90 12.17
N GLY A 144 6.34 4.61 13.31
CA GLY A 144 7.25 4.22 14.38
C GLY A 144 8.71 4.14 13.88
N ASP A 145 9.40 3.05 14.20
CA ASP A 145 10.78 2.80 13.76
C ASP A 145 10.87 2.18 12.36
N THR A 146 9.74 1.77 11.77
CA THR A 146 9.73 1.17 10.43
C THR A 146 9.97 2.25 9.37
N PRO A 147 10.91 2.05 8.44
CA PRO A 147 11.18 3.06 7.43
C PRO A 147 10.00 3.23 6.46
N GLY A 148 9.60 4.48 6.23
CA GLY A 148 8.67 4.86 5.16
C GLY A 148 9.40 5.35 3.92
N LEU A 149 8.80 5.14 2.75
CA LEU A 149 9.18 5.78 1.50
C LEU A 149 8.01 6.64 1.00
N PHE A 150 8.30 7.69 0.26
CA PHE A 150 7.30 8.58 -0.31
C PHE A 150 7.25 8.44 -1.83
N GLN A 151 6.11 8.06 -2.38
CA GLN A 151 5.87 8.04 -3.81
C GLN A 151 5.44 9.42 -4.28
N LEU A 152 6.16 9.95 -5.28
CA LEU A 152 5.91 11.25 -5.89
C LEU A 152 5.20 11.07 -7.25
N TYR A 153 3.95 11.52 -7.32
CA TYR A 153 3.34 11.98 -8.57
C TYR A 153 3.85 13.37 -8.84
N THR A 154 4.78 13.50 -9.79
CA THR A 154 5.47 14.77 -10.02
C THR A 154 4.48 15.80 -10.58
N PRO A 155 4.13 16.86 -9.84
CA PRO A 155 3.26 17.90 -10.36
C PRO A 155 3.96 18.66 -11.50
N LYS A 156 3.17 19.30 -12.37
CA LYS A 156 3.72 20.13 -13.46
C LYS A 156 4.47 21.35 -12.92
N ASP A 157 4.01 21.88 -11.78
CA ASP A 157 4.65 22.99 -11.10
C ASP A 157 5.90 22.52 -10.33
N LYS A 158 7.07 23.04 -10.72
CA LYS A 158 8.35 22.64 -10.11
C LYS A 158 8.46 23.07 -8.65
N PRO A 159 8.08 24.30 -8.24
CA PRO A 159 8.03 24.68 -6.83
C PRO A 159 7.19 23.73 -5.97
N LEU A 160 6.02 23.29 -6.46
CA LEU A 160 5.18 22.33 -5.75
C LEU A 160 5.85 20.94 -5.64
N ALA A 161 6.50 20.48 -6.72
CA ALA A 161 7.26 19.23 -6.68
C ALA A 161 8.38 19.29 -5.63
N GLU A 162 9.12 20.40 -5.60
CA GLU A 162 10.16 20.65 -4.60
C GLU A 162 9.58 20.70 -3.18
N SER A 163 8.44 21.36 -2.98
CA SER A 163 7.75 21.43 -1.67
C SER A 163 7.41 20.04 -1.14
N LEU A 164 6.77 19.20 -1.95
CA LEU A 164 6.40 17.82 -1.56
C LEU A 164 7.63 16.99 -1.19
N VAL A 165 8.71 17.08 -1.97
CA VAL A 165 9.96 16.37 -1.68
C VAL A 165 10.59 16.85 -0.37
N ARG A 166 10.66 18.18 -0.15
CA ARG A 166 11.20 18.76 1.10
C ARG A 166 10.38 18.36 2.31
N ARG A 167 9.05 18.34 2.18
CA ARG A 167 8.14 17.88 3.24
C ARG A 167 8.34 16.41 3.57
N ALA A 168 8.46 15.56 2.55
CA ALA A 168 8.75 14.14 2.74
C ALA A 168 10.10 13.92 3.44
N GLU A 169 11.15 14.62 3.01
CA GLU A 169 12.46 14.57 3.67
C GLU A 169 12.38 15.03 5.13
N ALA A 170 11.74 16.17 5.40
CA ALA A 170 11.58 16.72 6.74
C ALA A 170 10.75 15.82 7.66
N ALA A 171 9.75 15.12 7.13
CA ALA A 171 8.94 14.14 7.85
C ALA A 171 9.69 12.83 8.15
N GLY A 172 10.88 12.63 7.57
CA GLY A 172 11.75 11.49 7.86
C GLY A 172 11.62 10.29 6.92
N TYR A 173 10.90 10.44 5.79
CA TYR A 173 10.86 9.41 4.74
C TYR A 173 12.27 9.15 4.21
N LYS A 174 12.57 7.87 3.92
CA LYS A 174 13.94 7.41 3.62
C LYS A 174 14.30 7.44 2.14
N ALA A 175 13.30 7.49 1.26
CA ALA A 175 13.52 7.61 -0.17
C ALA A 175 12.28 8.17 -0.88
N ILE A 176 12.52 8.70 -2.08
CA ILE A 176 11.47 9.09 -3.03
C ILE A 176 11.32 8.02 -4.11
N VAL A 177 10.09 7.60 -4.35
CA VAL A 177 9.70 6.70 -5.45
C VAL A 177 8.99 7.53 -6.51
N VAL A 178 9.63 7.75 -7.65
CA VAL A 178 9.02 8.54 -8.75
C VAL A 178 8.22 7.61 -9.65
N THR A 179 6.90 7.81 -9.72
CA THR A 179 6.03 7.03 -10.60
C THR A 179 5.97 7.66 -12.00
N LEU A 180 6.32 6.89 -13.03
CA LEU A 180 6.51 7.41 -14.39
C LEU A 180 5.47 6.93 -15.41
N ASP A 181 4.55 6.04 -15.04
CA ASP A 181 3.64 5.35 -15.95
C ASP A 181 2.19 5.87 -15.93
N THR A 182 1.93 6.96 -15.20
CA THR A 182 0.57 7.42 -14.86
C THR A 182 0.41 8.94 -14.99
N TRP A 183 1.17 9.59 -15.87
CA TRP A 183 1.01 11.02 -16.22
C TRP A 183 -0.32 11.33 -16.93
N VAL A 184 -0.88 10.32 -17.60
CA VAL A 184 -2.19 10.37 -18.24
C VAL A 184 -2.98 9.18 -17.70
N THR A 185 -4.24 9.42 -17.37
CA THR A 185 -5.14 8.36 -16.90
C THR A 185 -5.37 7.33 -17.99
N GLY A 186 -5.11 6.06 -17.69
CA GLY A 186 -5.46 4.96 -18.59
C GLY A 186 -6.97 4.83 -18.82
N TRP A 187 -7.37 4.16 -19.89
CA TRP A 187 -8.77 3.89 -20.20
C TRP A 187 -9.31 2.78 -19.29
N ARG A 188 -10.12 3.12 -18.28
CA ARG A 188 -10.65 2.20 -17.26
C ARG A 188 -12.19 2.08 -17.37
N PRO A 189 -12.73 1.08 -18.07
CA PRO A 189 -14.17 0.99 -18.33
C PRO A 189 -15.06 0.93 -17.07
N ARG A 190 -14.60 0.29 -15.98
CA ARG A 190 -15.37 0.26 -14.72
C ARG A 190 -15.61 1.67 -14.17
N ASP A 191 -14.59 2.52 -14.16
CA ASP A 191 -14.70 3.91 -13.71
C ASP A 191 -15.49 4.77 -14.71
N LEU A 192 -15.22 4.61 -16.01
CA LEU A 192 -15.84 5.39 -17.08
C LEU A 192 -17.36 5.17 -17.17
N ASN A 193 -17.83 3.93 -17.02
CA ASN A 193 -19.25 3.59 -17.10
C ASN A 193 -20.11 4.25 -16.02
N VAL A 194 -19.50 4.67 -14.91
CA VAL A 194 -20.19 5.35 -13.79
C VAL A 194 -19.63 6.75 -13.52
N ALA A 195 -18.81 7.29 -14.42
CA ALA A 195 -18.14 8.58 -14.28
C ALA A 195 -17.46 8.74 -12.89
N ASN A 196 -16.75 7.71 -12.44
CA ASN A 196 -16.13 7.70 -11.12
C ASN A 196 -14.68 8.17 -11.17
N PHE A 197 -14.37 9.24 -10.43
CA PHE A 197 -13.01 9.73 -10.25
C PHE A 197 -12.90 10.46 -8.90
N PRO A 198 -12.40 9.80 -7.83
CA PRO A 198 -12.44 10.34 -6.47
C PRO A 198 -11.79 11.72 -6.31
N GLN A 199 -10.68 11.96 -7.01
CA GLN A 199 -9.90 13.19 -6.90
C GLN A 199 -10.69 14.42 -7.39
N LEU A 200 -11.53 14.26 -8.43
CA LEU A 200 -12.37 15.34 -8.94
C LEU A 200 -13.51 15.72 -7.97
N ARG A 201 -13.71 14.91 -6.92
CA ARG A 201 -14.67 15.16 -5.83
C ARG A 201 -13.97 15.60 -4.53
N GLY A 202 -12.68 15.93 -4.59
CA GLY A 202 -11.91 16.41 -3.43
C GLY A 202 -11.37 15.32 -2.51
N HIS A 203 -11.50 14.03 -2.87
CA HIS A 203 -10.92 12.95 -2.07
C HIS A 203 -9.44 12.77 -2.38
N VAL A 204 -8.69 12.26 -1.40
CA VAL A 204 -7.27 11.86 -1.50
C VAL A 204 -6.31 12.99 -1.93
N LEU A 205 -6.66 14.24 -1.62
CA LEU A 205 -5.88 15.44 -1.97
C LEU A 205 -5.19 16.09 -0.75
N GLU A 206 -5.11 15.40 0.37
CA GLU A 206 -4.70 16.01 1.64
C GLU A 206 -3.26 16.52 1.59
N ASN A 207 -2.36 15.82 0.91
CA ASN A 207 -0.99 16.30 0.69
C ASN A 207 -0.94 17.62 -0.12
N TYR A 208 -1.90 17.88 -1.01
CA TYR A 208 -2.00 19.16 -1.73
C TYR A 208 -2.63 20.24 -0.86
N PHE A 209 -3.75 19.94 -0.20
CA PHE A 209 -4.44 20.93 0.63
C PHE A 209 -3.67 21.33 1.90
N SER A 210 -2.72 20.50 2.34
CA SER A 210 -1.76 20.82 3.40
C SER A 210 -0.44 21.43 2.90
N ASP A 211 -0.25 21.58 1.58
CA ASP A 211 0.98 22.14 1.02
C ASP A 211 0.94 23.67 0.94
N PRO A 212 1.92 24.39 1.50
CA PRO A 212 1.92 25.85 1.45
C PRO A 212 2.07 26.43 0.03
N VAL A 213 2.78 25.74 -0.87
CA VAL A 213 2.94 26.19 -2.26
C VAL A 213 1.62 25.99 -3.01
N PHE A 214 0.94 24.87 -2.80
CA PHE A 214 -0.39 24.65 -3.39
C PHE A 214 -1.44 25.61 -2.85
N GLN A 215 -1.48 25.84 -1.53
CA GLN A 215 -2.42 26.78 -0.91
C GLN A 215 -2.27 28.21 -1.46
N ALA A 216 -1.06 28.63 -1.80
CA ALA A 216 -0.81 29.94 -2.40
C ALA A 216 -1.29 30.07 -3.86
N MET A 217 -1.68 28.96 -4.51
CA MET A 217 -2.23 28.94 -5.88
C MET A 217 -3.76 28.99 -5.93
N LEU A 218 -4.44 28.81 -4.79
CA LEU A 218 -5.89 28.86 -4.65
C LEU A 218 -6.42 30.30 -4.59
#